data_AF-T1ANT6-F1
#
_entry.id   AF-T1ANT6-F1
#
_cell.length_a   1.000
_cell.length_b   1.000
_cell.length_c   1.000
_cell.angle_alpha   90.00
_cell.angle_beta   90.00
_cell.angle_gamma   90.00
#
_symmetry.space_group_name_H-M   'P 1'
#
loop_
_entity.id
_entity.type
_entity.pdbx_description
1 polymer ?
#
loop_
_entity_poly.entity_id
_entity_poly.type
_entity_poly.pdbx_seq_one_letter_code
_entity_poly.pdbx_strand_id
1 'polypeptide(L)'
;MPCDGRRDLLGSRGAEILAREYVAVKVDRDERPEIDRRYQQEVGALTGEGGWPLTAFLDADGAAFFGGTVLPAHGRPRTAGV
;
A
#
# COMPACT_ATOMS: atom_id res chain seq x y z
N MET A 1 3.52 -2.98 23.52
CA MET A 1 2.63 -3.85 22.72
C MET A 1 3.39 -4.24 21.48
N PRO A 2 3.66 -5.53 21.20
CA PRO A 2 4.32 -5.88 19.94
C PRO A 2 3.34 -5.61 18.79
N CYS A 3 3.80 -4.84 17.82
CA CYS A 3 3.10 -4.53 16.58
C CYS A 3 3.01 -5.81 15.72
N ASP A 4 2.17 -6.77 16.11
CA ASP A 4 1.80 -7.87 15.22
C ASP A 4 0.80 -7.36 14.19
N GLY A 5 1.32 -6.71 13.16
CA GLY A 5 0.53 -6.13 12.06
C GLY A 5 -0.36 -7.13 11.32
N ARG A 6 -0.20 -8.44 11.59
CA ARG A 6 -1.00 -9.52 11.03
C ARG A 6 -2.42 -9.55 11.60
N ARG A 7 -2.64 -9.05 12.83
CA ARG A 7 -3.95 -9.08 13.49
C ARG A 7 -4.88 -7.95 13.07
N ASP A 8 -4.34 -6.80 12.67
CA ASP A 8 -5.12 -5.59 12.34
C ASP A 8 -5.88 -5.69 11.01
N LEU A 9 -5.51 -6.63 10.15
CA LEU A 9 -6.09 -6.77 8.81
C LEU A 9 -7.24 -7.79 8.79
N LEU A 10 -7.32 -8.71 9.74
CA LEU A 10 -8.20 -9.90 9.70
C LEU A 10 -9.66 -9.58 10.06
N GLY A 11 -10.39 -8.95 9.14
CA GLY A 11 -11.85 -8.79 9.27
C GLY A 11 -12.61 -8.75 7.95
N SER A 12 -11.92 -8.66 6.82
CA SER A 12 -12.52 -8.57 5.49
C SER A 12 -11.96 -9.63 4.54
N ARG A 13 -12.78 -10.07 3.58
CA ARG A 13 -12.37 -11.03 2.54
C ARG A 13 -11.11 -10.58 1.78
N GLY A 14 -10.96 -9.26 1.57
CA GLY A 14 -9.75 -8.69 0.95
C GLY A 14 -8.50 -8.95 1.78
N ALA A 15 -8.59 -8.82 3.11
CA ALA A 15 -7.46 -9.06 3.98
C ALA A 15 -7.07 -10.54 4.11
N GLU A 16 -8.04 -11.46 4.03
CA GLU A 16 -7.73 -12.90 3.99
C GLU A 16 -6.92 -13.26 2.73
N ILE A 17 -7.26 -12.67 1.59
CA ILE A 17 -6.51 -12.85 0.35
C ILE A 17 -5.11 -12.25 0.48
N LEU A 18 -5.01 -11.02 1.00
CA LEU A 18 -3.70 -10.37 1.22
C LEU A 18 -2.81 -11.17 2.17
N ALA A 19 -3.37 -11.72 3.25
CA ALA A 19 -2.61 -12.51 4.22
C ALA A 19 -2.17 -13.89 3.70
N ARG A 20 -2.85 -14.44 2.69
CA ARG A 20 -2.53 -15.73 2.08
C ARG A 20 -1.54 -15.60 0.92
N GLU A 21 -1.76 -14.62 0.05
CA GLU A 21 -1.04 -14.50 -1.22
C GLU A 21 0.15 -13.53 -1.16
N TYR A 22 0.19 -12.64 -0.17
CA TYR A 22 1.19 -11.59 -0.08
C TYR A 22 1.87 -11.53 1.30
N VAL A 23 3.09 -11.02 1.32
CA VAL A 23 3.80 -10.65 2.55
C VAL A 23 3.48 -9.19 2.86
N ALA A 24 2.60 -8.97 3.84
CA ALA A 24 2.25 -7.61 4.27
C ALA A 24 3.39 -6.98 5.08
N VAL A 25 3.95 -5.86 4.60
CA VAL A 25 4.97 -5.08 5.28
C VAL A 25 4.39 -3.72 5.66
N LYS A 26 4.25 -3.46 6.97
CA LYS A 26 3.88 -2.14 7.49
C LYS A 26 5.14 -1.29 7.61
N VAL A 27 5.17 -0.14 6.94
CA VAL A 27 6.24 0.84 7.06
C VAL A 27 5.70 2.03 7.83
N ASP A 28 6.36 2.35 8.93
CA ASP A 28 6.12 3.59 9.66
C ASP A 28 6.99 4.71 9.07
N ARG A 29 6.36 5.79 8.61
CA ARG A 29 7.06 6.89 7.93
C ARG A 29 7.89 7.76 8.88
N ASP A 30 7.49 7.82 10.15
CA ASP A 30 8.17 8.63 11.15
C ASP A 30 9.44 7.92 11.61
N GLU A 31 9.41 6.58 11.64
CA GLU A 31 10.58 5.74 11.90
C GLU A 31 11.47 5.55 10.66
N ARG A 32 10.89 5.40 9.46
CA ARG A 32 11.59 5.06 8.20
C ARG A 32 11.24 6.00 7.03
N PRO A 33 11.49 7.31 7.12
CA PRO A 33 11.12 8.29 6.10
C PRO A 33 11.81 8.06 4.74
N GLU A 34 12.97 7.42 4.73
CA GLU A 34 13.70 7.07 3.51
C GLU A 34 13.01 5.99 2.69
N ILE A 35 12.34 5.04 3.35
CA ILE A 35 11.57 3.97 2.68
C ILE A 35 10.29 4.56 2.08
N ASP A 36 9.56 5.37 2.84
CA ASP A 36 8.37 6.07 2.35
C ASP A 36 8.72 6.90 1.10
N ARG A 37 9.76 7.74 1.18
CA ARG A 37 10.16 8.60 0.06
C ARG A 37 10.53 7.82 -1.20
N ARG A 38 11.23 6.69 -1.07
CA ARG A 38 11.56 5.81 -2.20
C ARG A 38 10.29 5.33 -2.91
N TYR A 39 9.35 4.76 -2.17
CA TYR A 39 8.15 4.20 -2.78
C TYR A 39 7.15 5.26 -3.25
N GLN A 40 7.10 6.45 -2.63
CA GLN A 40 6.35 7.59 -3.15
C GLN A 40 6.84 7.98 -4.56
N GLN A 41 8.16 7.96 -4.79
CA GLN A 41 8.74 8.26 -6.09
C GLN A 41 8.48 7.16 -7.12
N GLU A 42 8.69 5.89 -6.74
CA GLU A 42 8.45 4.76 -7.64
C GLU A 42 6.97 4.67 -8.04
N VAL A 43 6.04 4.72 -7.08
CA VAL A 43 4.60 4.66 -7.36
C VAL A 43 4.14 5.90 -8.13
N GLY A 44 4.62 7.09 -7.76
CA GLY A 44 4.30 8.32 -8.50
C GLY A 44 4.77 8.28 -9.95
N ALA A 45 5.90 7.64 -10.25
CA ALA A 45 6.37 7.42 -11.62
C ALA A 45 5.51 6.40 -12.39
N LEU A 46 4.94 5.40 -11.69
CA LEU A 46 4.10 4.37 -12.30
C LEU A 46 2.67 4.85 -12.58
N THR A 47 2.07 5.61 -11.68
CA THR A 47 0.63 5.94 -11.75
C THR A 47 0.34 7.42 -11.97
N GLY A 48 1.33 8.30 -11.78
CA GLY A 48 1.12 9.75 -11.74
C GLY A 48 0.39 10.22 -10.47
N GLU A 49 0.03 9.30 -9.57
CA GLU A 49 -0.61 9.57 -8.30
C GLU A 49 0.36 9.22 -7.15
N GLY A 50 0.39 10.08 -6.13
CA GLY A 50 1.23 9.91 -4.95
C GLY A 50 0.60 10.58 -3.74
N GLY A 51 1.07 10.24 -2.54
CA GLY A 51 0.50 10.75 -1.30
C GLY A 51 0.28 9.67 -0.24
N TRP A 52 -0.49 10.03 0.78
CA TRP A 52 -0.67 9.22 1.97
C TRP A 52 -2.16 8.87 2.18
N PRO A 53 -2.51 7.64 2.61
CA PRO A 53 -1.62 6.48 2.79
C PRO A 53 -1.05 5.99 1.44
N LEU A 54 0.10 5.32 1.45
CA LEU A 54 0.67 4.71 0.24
C LEU A 54 0.56 3.19 0.34
N THR A 55 0.05 2.54 -0.70
CA THR A 55 0.07 1.09 -0.86
C THR A 55 0.85 0.74 -2.12
N ALA A 56 1.89 -0.08 -1.99
CA ALA A 56 2.70 -0.56 -3.10
C ALA A 56 2.80 -2.09 -3.07
N PHE A 57 2.78 -2.71 -4.25
CA PHE A 57 3.07 -4.12 -4.46
C PHE A 57 4.41 -4.22 -5.15
N LEU A 58 5.27 -5.04 -4.55
CA LEU A 58 6.67 -5.17 -4.92
C LEU A 58 6.94 -6.58 -5.45
N ASP A 59 7.89 -6.68 -6.38
CA ASP A 59 8.46 -7.97 -6.75
C ASP A 59 9.43 -8.50 -5.68
N ALA A 60 10.03 -9.67 -5.93
CA ALA A 60 10.98 -10.28 -5.02
C ALA A 60 12.28 -9.47 -4.85
N ASP A 61 12.61 -8.59 -5.80
CA ASP A 61 13.77 -7.70 -5.77
C ASP A 61 13.45 -6.37 -5.06
N GLY A 62 12.18 -6.15 -4.70
CA GLY A 62 11.72 -4.96 -3.98
C GLY A 62 11.48 -3.75 -4.89
N ALA A 63 11.26 -3.97 -6.19
CA ALA A 63 10.83 -2.93 -7.12
C ALA A 63 9.30 -2.84 -7.14
N ALA A 64 8.75 -1.62 -7.05
CA ALA A 64 7.31 -1.43 -7.20
C ALA A 64 6.87 -1.68 -8.65
N PHE A 65 5.80 -2.46 -8.83
CA PHE A 65 5.17 -2.67 -10.14
C PHE A 65 3.70 -2.24 -10.16
N PHE A 66 3.08 -2.12 -8.98
CA PHE A 66 1.73 -1.60 -8.82
C PHE A 66 1.64 -0.83 -7.51
N GLY A 67 0.84 0.23 -7.46
CA GLY A 67 0.65 0.98 -6.23
C GLY A 67 -0.31 2.15 -6.40
N GLY A 68 -0.73 2.72 -5.29
CA GLY A 68 -1.64 3.86 -5.26
C GLY A 68 -1.87 4.34 -3.83
N THR A 69 -2.58 5.46 -3.70
CA THR A 69 -2.78 6.11 -2.40
C THR A 69 -4.05 5.65 -1.68
N VAL A 70 -5.18 5.66 -2.39
CA VAL A 70 -6.45 5.19 -1.83
C VAL A 70 -6.99 4.07 -2.71
N LEU A 71 -6.93 2.84 -2.17
CA LEU A 71 -7.59 1.69 -2.77
C LEU A 71 -9.03 1.62 -2.22
N PRO A 72 -10.07 1.96 -3.02
CA PRO A 72 -11.43 1.94 -2.53
C PRO A 72 -11.90 0.49 -2.31
N ALA A 73 -12.50 0.21 -1.15
CA ALA A 73 -12.94 -1.14 -0.77
C ALA A 73 -14.05 -1.70 -1.69
N HIS A 74 -14.78 -0.82 -2.37
CA HIS A 74 -15.71 -1.16 -3.44
C HIS A 74 -15.32 -0.31 -4.65
N GLY A 75 -15.40 -0.87 -5.87
CA GLY A 75 -15.05 -0.22 -7.13
C GLY A 75 -15.93 0.99 -7.48
N ARG A 76 -15.98 1.98 -6.61
CA ARG A 76 -16.50 3.31 -6.90
C ARG A 76 -15.36 4.03 -7.60
N PRO A 77 -15.45 4.28 -8.91
CA PRO A 77 -14.48 5.14 -9.56
C PRO A 77 -14.46 6.47 -8.82
N ARG A 78 -13.27 7.04 -8.62
CA ARG A 78 -13.15 8.44 -8.24
C ARG A 78 -13.82 9.21 -9.37
N THR A 79 -15.04 9.71 -9.15
CA THR A 79 -15.58 10.77 -10.00
C THR A 79 -14.62 11.93 -9.86
N ALA A 80 -13.72 12.09 -10.84
CA ALA A 80 -13.05 13.34 -11.08
C ALA A 80 -14.15 14.38 -11.22
N GLY A 81 -14.19 15.34 -10.30
CA GLY A 81 -15.13 16.45 -10.37
C GLY A 81 -14.96 17.14 -11.72
N VAL A 82 -16.08 17.40 -12.38
CA VAL A 82 -16.22 18.30 -13.53
C VAL A 82 -15.74 19.70 -13.18
#